data_AF-A0A2I1HVY3-F1
#
_entry.id   AF-A0A2I1HVY3-F1
#
_cell.length_a   1.000
_cell.length_b   1.000
_cell.length_c   1.000
_cell.angle_alpha   90.00
_cell.angle_beta   90.00
_cell.angle_gamma   90.00
#
_symmetry.space_group_name_H-M   'P 1'
#
loop_
_entity.id
_entity.type
_entity.pdbx_description
1 polymer ?
#
loop_
_entity_poly.entity_id
_entity_poly.type
_entity_poly.pdbx_seq_one_letter_code
_entity_poly.pdbx_strand_id
1 'polypeptide(L)'
;TVDLRTLEKILKKCQTHTCLLRELSRNQTKFEAKIEEKIDRVSDALKVLKEENVILNDVKGKSKSKPKDAFYYKTVQQLAYNLFHDHEQVSDDEMKKKLKEMLENDKMCADKLKELKKNGITYDKLWDDKLISNVLNTNRSKKGYYIRRVKESLWAIFGINRLKPFDENFTKSDMIEWKNSDKTKAAYEDLYSANNPESETYISLIIKN
;
A
#
# COMPACT_ATOMS: atom_id res chain seq x y z
N THR A 1 20.94 -61.88 29.73
CA THR A 1 22.23 -61.16 29.83
C THR A 1 22.45 -60.46 28.50
N VAL A 2 22.56 -59.13 28.48
CA VAL A 2 22.75 -58.39 27.21
C VAL A 2 24.14 -58.71 26.66
N ASP A 3 24.20 -59.17 25.41
CA ASP A 3 25.45 -59.52 24.73
C ASP A 3 26.35 -58.28 24.58
N LEU A 4 27.62 -58.42 24.97
CA LEU A 4 28.65 -57.37 24.93
C LEU A 4 28.76 -56.73 23.54
N ARG A 5 28.62 -57.53 22.47
CA ARG A 5 28.63 -57.03 21.08
C ARG A 5 27.48 -56.10 20.76
N THR A 6 26.34 -56.28 21.42
CA THR A 6 25.17 -55.40 21.24
C THR A 6 25.40 -54.05 21.91
N LEU A 7 26.00 -54.06 23.11
CA LEU A 7 26.39 -52.84 23.82
C LEU A 7 27.43 -52.02 23.06
N GLU A 8 28.45 -52.66 22.47
CA GLU A 8 29.47 -51.98 21.65
C GLU A 8 28.88 -51.30 20.41
N LYS A 9 27.92 -51.96 19.73
CA LYS A 9 27.22 -51.38 18.57
C LYS A 9 26.40 -50.15 18.96
N ILE A 10 25.73 -50.20 20.11
CA ILE A 10 24.96 -49.07 20.63
C ILE A 10 25.90 -47.91 20.98
N LEU A 11 27.00 -48.18 21.69
CA LEU A 11 27.99 -47.17 22.05
C LEU A 11 28.56 -46.47 20.81
N LYS A 12 28.91 -47.23 19.77
CA LYS A 12 29.41 -46.68 18.51
C LYS A 12 28.38 -45.78 17.82
N LYS A 13 27.10 -46.18 17.79
CA LYS A 13 26.01 -45.33 17.26
C LYS A 13 25.85 -44.04 18.06
N CYS A 14 25.89 -44.11 19.39
CA CYS A 14 25.81 -42.93 20.25
C CYS A 14 26.96 -41.95 19.97
N GLN A 15 28.20 -42.45 19.85
CA GLN A 15 29.36 -41.61 19.52
C GLN A 15 29.22 -40.93 18.15
N THR A 16 28.77 -41.66 17.13
CA THR A 16 28.52 -41.10 15.80
C THR A 16 27.45 -40.01 15.84
N HIS A 17 26.32 -40.27 16.53
CA HIS A 17 25.25 -39.28 16.67
C HIS A 17 25.72 -38.03 17.42
N THR A 18 26.51 -38.17 18.49
CA THR A 18 27.09 -37.03 19.20
C THR A 18 28.00 -36.20 18.30
N CYS A 19 28.77 -36.84 17.40
CA CYS A 19 29.60 -36.12 16.43
C CYS A 19 28.74 -35.32 15.44
N LEU A 20 27.71 -35.93 14.87
CA LEU A 20 26.78 -35.28 13.94
C LEU A 20 26.03 -34.12 14.60
N LEU A 21 25.60 -34.26 15.85
CA LEU A 21 24.94 -33.19 16.60
C LEU A 21 25.86 -31.99 16.83
N ARG A 22 27.15 -32.22 17.14
CA ARG A 22 28.12 -31.11 17.24
C ARG A 22 28.32 -30.40 15.91
N GLU A 23 28.37 -31.15 14.81
CA GLU A 23 28.52 -30.58 13.49
C GLU A 23 27.29 -29.75 13.06
N LEU A 24 26.08 -30.28 13.30
CA LEU A 24 24.83 -29.58 13.10
C LEU A 24 24.78 -28.28 13.90
N SER A 25 25.14 -28.33 15.19
CA SER A 25 25.16 -27.14 16.05
C SER A 25 26.15 -26.08 15.54
N ARG A 26 27.35 -26.47 15.11
CA ARG A 26 28.31 -25.55 14.48
C ARG A 26 27.78 -24.93 13.20
N ASN A 27 27.10 -25.71 12.36
CA ASN A 27 26.52 -25.22 11.13
C ASN A 27 25.38 -24.24 11.41
N GLN A 28 24.55 -24.51 12.42
CA GLN A 28 23.49 -23.61 12.85
C GLN A 28 24.06 -22.24 13.27
N THR A 29 25.09 -22.20 14.12
CA THR A 29 25.74 -20.94 14.51
C THR A 29 26.30 -20.17 13.30
N LYS A 30 26.87 -20.87 12.31
CA LYS A 30 27.33 -20.23 11.07
C LYS A 30 26.18 -19.66 10.23
N PHE A 31 25.02 -20.32 10.22
CA PHE A 31 23.85 -19.80 9.52
C PHE A 31 23.25 -18.58 10.22
N GLU A 32 23.16 -18.62 11.56
CA GLU A 32 22.70 -17.49 12.37
C GLU A 32 23.56 -16.24 12.14
N ALA A 33 24.89 -16.38 12.20
CA ALA A 33 25.80 -15.27 11.92
C ALA A 33 25.64 -14.68 10.50
N LYS A 34 25.39 -15.53 9.48
CA LYS A 34 25.12 -15.06 8.11
C LYS A 34 23.77 -14.34 7.98
N ILE A 35 22.78 -14.71 8.80
CA ILE A 35 21.48 -14.04 8.83
C ILE A 35 21.64 -12.65 9.45
N GLU A 36 22.34 -12.54 10.57
CA GLU A 36 22.64 -11.26 11.22
C GLU A 36 23.37 -10.30 10.27
N GLU A 37 24.43 -10.77 9.61
CA GLU A 37 25.18 -9.96 8.63
C GLU A 37 24.29 -9.45 7.49
N LYS A 38 23.34 -10.27 7.02
CA LYS A 38 22.39 -9.85 5.98
C LYS A 38 21.36 -8.84 6.49
N ILE A 39 20.91 -8.98 7.73
CA ILE A 39 19.98 -8.03 8.38
C ILE A 39 20.66 -6.67 8.54
N ASP A 40 21.92 -6.63 8.93
CA ASP A 40 22.69 -5.40 9.06
C ASP A 40 22.83 -4.69 7.70
N ARG A 41 23.20 -5.44 6.65
CA ARG A 41 23.27 -4.89 5.27
C ARG A 41 21.94 -4.32 4.78
N VAL A 42 20.83 -4.99 5.08
CA VAL A 42 19.49 -4.48 4.74
C VAL A 42 19.16 -3.23 5.53
N SER A 43 19.52 -3.16 6.81
CA SER A 43 19.31 -1.98 7.65
C SER A 43 20.11 -0.78 7.14
N ASP A 44 21.36 -0.98 6.74
CA ASP A 44 22.20 0.06 6.13
C ASP A 44 21.62 0.56 4.81
N ALA A 45 21.20 -0.36 3.92
CA ALA A 45 20.56 0.00 2.67
C ALA A 45 19.25 0.80 2.89
N LEU A 46 18.45 0.42 3.88
CA LEU A 46 17.24 1.16 4.26
C LEU A 46 17.55 2.56 4.80
N LYS A 47 18.68 2.73 5.50
CA LYS A 47 19.13 4.04 5.97
C LYS A 47 19.52 4.95 4.81
N VAL A 48 20.32 4.43 3.86
CA VAL A 48 20.69 5.15 2.63
C VAL A 48 19.45 5.55 1.82
N LEU A 49 18.51 4.63 1.61
CA LEU A 49 17.27 4.93 0.86
C LEU A 49 16.36 5.94 1.57
N LYS A 50 16.39 6.01 2.91
CA LYS A 50 15.69 7.06 3.66
C LYS A 50 16.35 8.42 3.47
N GLU A 51 17.68 8.47 3.54
CA GLU A 51 18.46 9.68 3.31
C GLU A 51 18.28 10.19 1.86
N GLU A 52 18.35 9.29 0.86
CA GLU A 52 18.08 9.62 -0.54
C GLU A 52 16.63 10.07 -0.77
N ASN A 53 15.63 9.50 -0.10
CA ASN A 53 14.25 9.99 -0.17
C ASN A 53 14.08 11.39 0.45
N VAL A 54 14.82 11.72 1.51
CA VAL A 54 14.85 13.07 2.07
C VAL A 54 15.45 14.03 1.03
N ILE A 55 16.58 13.67 0.44
CA ILE A 55 17.24 14.47 -0.62
C ILE A 55 16.34 14.62 -1.85
N LEU A 56 15.64 13.58 -2.29
CA LEU A 56 14.69 13.64 -3.41
C LEU A 56 13.46 14.52 -3.12
N ASN A 57 13.05 14.62 -1.85
CA ASN A 57 12.01 15.57 -1.46
C ASN A 57 12.52 17.02 -1.45
N ASP A 58 13.79 17.25 -1.16
CA ASP A 58 14.44 18.57 -1.25
C ASP A 58 14.78 18.97 -2.70
N VAL A 59 15.05 18.00 -3.58
CA VAL A 59 15.33 18.21 -5.01
C VAL A 59 14.04 18.21 -5.86
N LYS A 60 12.84 18.29 -5.25
CA LYS A 60 11.61 18.57 -5.99
C LYS A 60 11.67 19.97 -6.60
N GLY A 61 12.23 20.00 -7.80
CA GLY A 61 12.42 21.19 -8.61
C GLY A 61 11.14 22.00 -8.72
N LYS A 62 11.25 23.31 -8.48
CA LYS A 62 10.31 24.37 -8.85
C LYS A 62 8.85 23.91 -8.96
N SER A 63 8.35 23.18 -7.97
CA SER A 63 6.92 22.93 -7.87
C SER A 63 6.32 24.23 -7.39
N LYS A 64 5.55 24.89 -8.28
CA LYS A 64 4.60 25.95 -7.89
C LYS A 64 3.98 25.54 -6.56
N SER A 65 4.09 26.41 -5.56
CA SER A 65 3.67 26.14 -4.19
C SER A 65 2.33 25.38 -4.18
N LYS A 66 2.29 24.22 -3.51
CA LYS A 66 1.03 23.56 -3.21
C LYS A 66 0.15 24.60 -2.50
N PRO A 67 -1.14 24.77 -2.86
CA PRO A 67 -2.02 25.73 -2.23
C PRO A 67 -2.49 25.20 -0.86
N LYS A 68 -1.56 24.78 0.00
CA LYS A 68 -1.86 24.37 1.37
C LYS A 68 -2.41 25.53 2.20
N ASP A 69 -2.12 26.77 1.78
CA ASP A 69 -2.54 28.01 2.44
C ASP A 69 -3.90 28.54 1.95
N ALA A 70 -4.53 27.88 0.97
CA ALA A 70 -5.88 28.27 0.56
C ALA A 70 -6.89 27.85 1.64
N PHE A 71 -7.78 28.76 2.03
CA PHE A 71 -8.76 28.51 3.11
C PHE A 71 -9.64 27.28 2.85
N TYR A 72 -9.90 26.95 1.57
CA TYR A 72 -10.70 25.81 1.13
C TYR A 72 -9.90 24.50 1.01
N TYR A 73 -8.60 24.47 1.30
CA TYR A 73 -7.73 23.32 1.04
C TYR A 73 -8.21 22.05 1.74
N LYS A 74 -8.55 22.15 3.03
CA LYS A 74 -9.08 21.00 3.81
C LYS A 74 -10.40 20.51 3.23
N THR A 75 -11.28 21.42 2.85
CA THR A 75 -12.58 21.10 2.26
C THR A 75 -12.43 20.40 0.92
N VAL A 76 -11.48 20.84 0.07
CA VAL A 76 -11.13 20.17 -1.18
C VAL A 76 -10.60 18.76 -0.93
N GLN A 77 -9.76 18.55 0.09
CA GLN A 77 -9.29 17.22 0.46
C GLN A 77 -10.43 16.31 0.90
N GLN A 78 -11.35 16.83 1.72
CA GLN A 78 -12.50 16.07 2.19
C GLN A 78 -13.47 15.74 1.06
N LEU A 79 -13.75 16.69 0.16
CA LEU A 79 -14.59 16.43 -1.01
C LEU A 79 -13.96 15.35 -1.90
N ALA A 80 -12.67 15.48 -2.21
CA ALA A 80 -11.95 14.48 -2.99
C ALA A 80 -11.96 13.09 -2.33
N TYR A 81 -11.92 13.03 -1.00
CA TYR A 81 -12.09 11.79 -0.24
C TYR A 81 -13.48 11.21 -0.41
N ASN A 82 -14.53 12.01 -0.23
CA ASN A 82 -15.92 11.56 -0.37
C ASN A 82 -16.19 11.05 -1.80
N LEU A 83 -15.80 11.82 -2.82
CA LEU A 83 -15.92 11.42 -4.23
C LEU A 83 -15.25 10.08 -4.55
N PHE A 84 -14.16 9.75 -3.86
CA PHE A 84 -13.49 8.46 -4.03
C PHE A 84 -14.25 7.32 -3.34
N HIS A 85 -14.73 7.52 -2.11
CA HIS A 85 -15.40 6.49 -1.31
C HIS A 85 -16.82 6.20 -1.76
N ASP A 86 -17.54 7.22 -2.22
CA ASP A 86 -18.92 7.07 -2.68
C ASP A 86 -19.00 6.38 -4.06
N HIS A 87 -17.85 6.20 -4.73
CA HIS A 87 -17.74 5.67 -6.10
C HIS A 87 -18.58 6.41 -7.15
N GLU A 88 -19.03 7.62 -6.83
CA GLU A 88 -19.90 8.41 -7.71
C GLU A 88 -19.09 9.09 -8.81
N GLN A 89 -19.54 8.95 -10.06
CA GLN A 89 -19.19 9.90 -11.11
C GLN A 89 -20.11 11.11 -10.96
N VAL A 90 -19.55 12.17 -10.40
CA VAL A 90 -20.28 13.40 -10.11
C VAL A 90 -20.03 14.40 -11.23
N SER A 91 -21.09 15.07 -11.70
CA SER A 91 -20.96 16.16 -12.67
C SER A 91 -20.22 17.37 -12.08
N ASP A 92 -19.68 18.25 -12.92
CA ASP A 92 -19.00 19.46 -12.44
C ASP A 92 -19.92 20.35 -11.62
N ASP A 93 -21.20 20.48 -11.99
CA ASP A 93 -22.19 21.27 -11.26
C ASP A 93 -22.50 20.69 -9.87
N GLU A 94 -22.56 19.36 -9.79
CA GLU A 94 -22.83 18.69 -8.53
C GLU A 94 -21.60 18.69 -7.62
N MET A 95 -20.39 18.57 -8.18
CA MET A 95 -19.14 18.77 -7.44
C MET A 95 -19.03 20.21 -6.91
N LYS A 96 -19.40 21.20 -7.75
CA LYS A 96 -19.48 22.62 -7.38
C LYS A 96 -20.46 22.84 -6.24
N LYS A 97 -21.64 22.21 -6.29
CA LYS A 97 -22.66 22.30 -5.24
C LYS A 97 -22.16 21.67 -3.93
N LYS A 98 -21.64 20.44 -3.97
CA LYS A 98 -21.09 19.74 -2.79
C LYS A 98 -19.97 20.55 -2.13
N LEU A 99 -19.02 21.10 -2.90
CA LEU A 99 -17.96 21.92 -2.31
C LEU A 99 -18.53 23.18 -1.63
N LYS A 100 -19.52 23.82 -2.25
CA LYS A 100 -20.17 25.02 -1.69
C LYS A 100 -20.80 24.72 -0.34
N GLU A 101 -21.60 23.67 -0.26
CA GLU A 101 -22.27 23.24 0.97
C GLU A 101 -21.24 22.94 2.07
N MET A 102 -20.15 22.25 1.73
CA MET A 102 -19.07 21.96 2.69
C MET A 102 -18.34 23.22 3.18
N LEU A 103 -18.13 24.22 2.31
CA LEU A 103 -17.52 25.49 2.69
C LEU A 103 -18.45 26.37 3.52
N GLU A 104 -19.76 26.33 3.26
CA GLU A 104 -20.77 27.08 4.02
C GLU A 104 -21.02 26.48 5.40
N ASN A 105 -20.84 25.16 5.55
CA ASN A 105 -20.96 24.45 6.83
C ASN A 105 -19.73 24.63 7.73
N ASP A 106 -18.55 24.93 7.18
CA ASP A 106 -17.35 25.24 7.97
C ASP A 106 -17.31 26.73 8.35
N LYS A 107 -17.32 27.03 9.65
CA LYS A 107 -17.41 28.42 10.16
C LYS A 107 -16.31 29.33 9.60
N MET A 108 -15.07 28.84 9.55
CA MET A 108 -13.92 29.60 9.06
C MET A 108 -14.06 29.89 7.56
N CYS A 109 -14.43 28.87 6.77
CA CYS A 109 -14.65 29.01 5.34
C CYS A 109 -15.83 29.93 5.03
N ALA A 110 -16.94 29.81 5.76
CA ALA A 110 -18.13 30.63 5.60
C ALA A 110 -17.84 32.11 5.86
N ASP A 111 -17.08 32.43 6.92
CA ASP A 111 -16.68 33.81 7.21
C ASP A 111 -15.75 34.35 6.11
N LYS A 112 -14.84 33.52 5.58
CA LYS A 112 -14.00 33.93 4.45
C LYS A 112 -14.77 34.14 3.16
N LEU A 113 -15.78 33.30 2.88
CA LEU A 113 -16.69 33.49 1.74
C LEU A 113 -17.48 34.79 1.84
N LYS A 114 -17.93 35.19 3.04
CA LYS A 114 -18.58 36.50 3.26
C LYS A 114 -17.62 37.66 2.99
N GLU A 115 -16.37 37.57 3.43
CA GLU A 115 -15.34 38.58 3.18
C GLU A 115 -15.04 38.72 1.68
N LEU A 116 -14.86 37.60 0.97
CA LEU A 116 -14.65 37.59 -0.48
C LEU A 116 -15.85 38.20 -1.23
N LYS A 117 -17.08 37.91 -0.78
CA LYS A 117 -18.29 38.50 -1.36
C LYS A 117 -18.34 40.01 -1.19
N LYS A 118 -17.90 40.55 -0.03
CA LYS A 118 -17.77 42.00 0.18
C LYS A 118 -16.77 42.63 -0.79
N ASN A 119 -15.72 41.88 -1.17
CA ASN A 119 -14.72 42.28 -2.15
C ASN A 119 -15.15 41.99 -3.62
N GLY A 120 -16.42 41.63 -3.86
CA GLY A 120 -16.97 41.39 -5.20
C GLY A 120 -16.62 40.03 -5.83
N ILE A 121 -16.02 39.12 -5.05
CA ILE A 121 -15.68 37.76 -5.47
C ILE A 121 -16.81 36.82 -5.01
N THR A 122 -17.61 36.36 -5.96
CA THR A 122 -18.66 35.37 -5.71
C THR A 122 -18.07 33.96 -5.73
N TYR A 123 -18.78 33.00 -5.14
CA TYR A 123 -18.41 31.59 -5.23
C TYR A 123 -18.32 31.10 -6.69
N ASP A 124 -19.20 31.58 -7.57
CA ASP A 124 -19.15 31.22 -8.99
C ASP A 124 -17.86 31.68 -9.67
N LYS A 125 -17.31 32.84 -9.28
CA LYS A 125 -16.00 33.30 -9.76
C LYS A 125 -14.84 32.54 -9.12
N LEU A 126 -15.02 32.06 -7.90
CA LEU A 126 -14.04 31.24 -7.18
C LEU A 126 -13.94 29.82 -7.76
N TRP A 127 -15.05 29.30 -8.32
CA TRP A 127 -15.12 28.02 -9.01
C TRP A 127 -14.50 28.11 -10.40
N ASP A 128 -13.16 28.21 -10.44
CA ASP A 128 -12.36 28.32 -11.65
C ASP A 128 -11.67 26.98 -12.02
N ASP A 129 -11.07 26.93 -13.21
CA ASP A 129 -10.34 25.76 -13.72
C ASP A 129 -9.24 25.29 -12.75
N LYS A 130 -8.66 26.21 -11.98
CA LYS A 130 -7.62 25.91 -11.00
C LYS A 130 -8.20 25.15 -9.81
N LEU A 131 -9.32 25.59 -9.26
CA LEU A 131 -10.00 24.91 -8.15
C LEU A 131 -10.54 23.55 -8.60
N ILE A 132 -11.16 23.49 -9.78
CA ILE A 132 -11.62 22.22 -10.39
C ILE A 132 -10.46 21.25 -10.52
N SER A 133 -9.35 21.69 -11.13
CA SER A 133 -8.14 20.87 -11.29
C SER A 133 -7.59 20.39 -9.94
N ASN A 134 -7.64 21.22 -8.90
CA ASN A 134 -7.18 20.83 -7.56
C ASN A 134 -8.04 19.71 -6.95
N VAL A 135 -9.36 19.79 -7.07
CA VAL A 135 -10.27 18.72 -6.59
C VAL A 135 -9.99 17.42 -7.35
N LEU A 136 -9.96 17.49 -8.68
CA LEU A 136 -9.73 16.32 -9.53
C LEU A 136 -8.35 15.69 -9.30
N ASN A 137 -7.28 16.48 -9.21
CA ASN A 137 -5.94 15.98 -8.95
C ASN A 137 -5.81 15.37 -7.54
N THR A 138 -6.49 15.95 -6.54
CA THR A 138 -6.51 15.39 -5.19
C THR A 138 -7.22 14.05 -5.16
N ASN A 139 -8.37 13.93 -5.84
CA ASN A 139 -9.10 12.68 -6.00
C ASN A 139 -8.26 11.63 -6.73
N ARG A 140 -7.69 11.97 -7.90
CA ARG A 140 -6.78 11.09 -8.67
C ARG A 140 -5.60 10.61 -7.85
N SER A 141 -4.97 11.50 -7.06
CA SER A 141 -3.84 11.15 -6.20
C SER A 141 -4.24 10.17 -5.10
N LYS A 142 -5.42 10.37 -4.48
CA LYS A 142 -5.95 9.43 -3.49
C LYS A 142 -6.25 8.08 -4.13
N LYS A 143 -6.92 8.05 -5.28
CA LYS A 143 -7.17 6.82 -6.04
C LYS A 143 -5.86 6.08 -6.36
N GLY A 144 -4.83 6.80 -6.82
CA GLY A 144 -3.51 6.23 -7.07
C GLY A 144 -2.85 5.62 -5.83
N TYR A 145 -2.96 6.30 -4.68
CA TYR A 145 -2.47 5.78 -3.40
C TYR A 145 -3.13 4.45 -3.02
N TYR A 146 -4.46 4.37 -3.07
CA TYR A 146 -5.19 3.14 -2.73
C TYR A 146 -4.92 2.01 -3.73
N ILE A 147 -4.89 2.30 -5.03
CA ILE A 147 -4.53 1.29 -6.04
C ILE A 147 -3.14 0.72 -5.76
N ARG A 148 -2.17 1.58 -5.42
CA ARG A 148 -0.82 1.13 -5.06
C ARG A 148 -0.86 0.21 -3.83
N ARG A 149 -1.55 0.62 -2.76
CA ARG A 149 -1.69 -0.19 -1.54
C ARG A 149 -2.32 -1.56 -1.82
N VAL A 150 -3.42 -1.58 -2.57
CA VAL A 150 -4.08 -2.85 -2.95
C VAL A 150 -3.14 -3.73 -3.75
N LYS A 151 -2.41 -3.18 -4.73
CA LYS A 151 -1.42 -3.95 -5.52
C LYS A 151 -0.30 -4.51 -4.64
N GLU A 152 0.26 -3.70 -3.74
CA GLU A 152 1.31 -4.12 -2.81
C GLU A 152 0.82 -5.23 -1.88
N SER A 153 -0.38 -5.12 -1.33
CA SER A 153 -0.94 -6.14 -0.43
C SER A 153 -1.30 -7.43 -1.18
N LEU A 154 -1.87 -7.34 -2.39
CA LEU A 154 -2.10 -8.52 -3.24
C LEU A 154 -0.80 -9.23 -3.57
N TRP A 155 0.26 -8.47 -3.87
CA TRP A 155 1.60 -9.02 -4.10
C TRP A 155 2.17 -9.68 -2.84
N ALA A 156 2.02 -9.07 -1.67
CA ALA A 156 2.50 -9.64 -0.42
C ALA A 156 1.80 -10.95 -0.05
N ILE A 157 0.50 -11.08 -0.33
CA ILE A 157 -0.30 -12.27 0.01
C ILE A 157 -0.07 -13.41 -1.00
N PHE A 158 -0.12 -13.11 -2.29
CA PHE A 158 -0.14 -14.15 -3.33
C PHE A 158 1.21 -14.32 -4.04
N GLY A 159 2.01 -13.26 -4.11
CA GLY A 159 3.32 -13.25 -4.77
C GLY A 159 3.27 -13.55 -6.27
N ILE A 160 4.46 -13.54 -6.89
CA ILE A 160 4.64 -13.79 -8.32
C ILE A 160 4.15 -15.17 -8.78
N ASN A 161 4.13 -16.14 -7.86
CA ASN A 161 3.82 -17.54 -8.16
C ASN A 161 2.32 -17.79 -8.37
N ARG A 162 1.46 -16.96 -7.78
CA ARG A 162 0.00 -17.08 -7.85
C ARG A 162 -0.65 -15.96 -8.65
N LEU A 163 -0.09 -14.74 -8.63
CA LEU A 163 -0.54 -13.61 -9.44
C LEU A 163 0.65 -13.04 -10.24
N LYS A 164 0.79 -13.51 -11.48
CA LYS A 164 1.82 -12.98 -12.40
C LYS A 164 1.50 -11.50 -12.72
N PRO A 165 2.47 -10.56 -12.63
CA PRO A 165 2.25 -9.18 -13.04
C PRO A 165 1.93 -9.08 -14.54
N PHE A 166 1.20 -8.04 -14.90
CA PHE A 166 1.12 -7.60 -16.29
C PHE A 166 2.44 -6.97 -16.70
N ASP A 167 2.97 -7.38 -17.86
CA ASP A 167 4.08 -6.72 -18.54
C ASP A 167 3.53 -5.61 -19.46
N GLU A 168 4.35 -4.62 -19.82
CA GLU A 168 4.00 -3.50 -20.69
C GLU A 168 3.52 -3.95 -22.08
N ASN A 169 3.91 -5.16 -22.48
CA ASN A 169 3.59 -5.76 -23.78
C ASN A 169 2.35 -6.68 -23.76
N PHE A 170 1.60 -6.76 -22.67
CA PHE A 170 0.41 -7.63 -22.62
C PHE A 170 -0.65 -7.19 -23.62
N THR A 171 -1.08 -8.13 -24.46
CA THR A 171 -2.21 -7.94 -25.35
C THR A 171 -3.53 -8.19 -24.62
N LYS A 172 -4.65 -7.81 -25.24
CA LYS A 172 -5.99 -8.15 -24.71
C LYS A 172 -6.19 -9.66 -24.55
N SER A 173 -5.59 -10.47 -25.43
CA SER A 173 -5.67 -11.93 -25.35
C SER A 173 -4.96 -12.44 -24.10
N ASP A 174 -3.75 -11.93 -23.84
CA ASP A 174 -2.95 -12.30 -22.66
C ASP A 174 -3.68 -11.95 -21.35
N MET A 175 -4.39 -10.82 -21.34
CA MET A 175 -5.22 -10.43 -20.19
C MET A 175 -6.39 -11.39 -19.98
N ILE A 176 -7.03 -11.86 -21.05
CA ILE A 176 -8.15 -12.82 -20.96
C ILE A 176 -7.63 -14.18 -20.47
N GLU A 177 -6.50 -14.65 -21.01
CA GLU A 177 -5.87 -15.89 -20.58
C GLU A 177 -5.43 -15.81 -19.11
N TRP A 178 -4.80 -14.71 -18.71
CA TRP A 178 -4.42 -14.47 -17.32
C TRP A 178 -5.60 -14.54 -16.36
N LYS A 179 -6.74 -13.90 -16.71
CA LYS A 179 -7.99 -13.94 -15.93
C LYS A 179 -8.57 -15.35 -15.82
N ASN A 180 -8.43 -16.13 -16.88
CA ASN A 180 -9.01 -17.46 -16.99
C ASN A 180 -8.13 -18.57 -16.40
N SER A 181 -6.86 -18.30 -16.10
CA SER A 181 -5.94 -19.26 -15.52
C SER A 181 -6.39 -19.74 -14.14
N ASP A 182 -6.17 -21.02 -13.85
CA ASP A 182 -6.57 -21.64 -12.57
C ASP A 182 -5.91 -20.97 -11.37
N LYS A 183 -4.68 -20.49 -11.53
CA LYS A 183 -3.95 -19.77 -10.49
C LYS A 183 -4.62 -18.44 -10.12
N THR A 184 -5.01 -17.65 -11.11
CA THR A 184 -5.70 -16.37 -10.89
C THR A 184 -7.08 -16.59 -10.30
N LYS A 185 -7.83 -17.60 -10.78
CA LYS A 185 -9.12 -17.97 -10.21
C LYS A 185 -9.00 -18.41 -8.75
N ALA A 186 -8.04 -19.27 -8.43
CA ALA A 186 -7.80 -19.69 -7.05
C ALA A 186 -7.38 -18.54 -6.14
N ALA A 187 -6.53 -17.60 -6.63
CA ALA A 187 -6.18 -16.40 -5.87
C ALA A 187 -7.40 -15.48 -5.65
N TYR A 188 -8.30 -15.38 -6.62
CA TYR A 188 -9.55 -14.63 -6.49
C TYR A 188 -10.49 -15.26 -5.45
N GLU A 189 -10.68 -16.58 -5.47
CA GLU A 189 -11.50 -17.27 -4.45
C GLU A 189 -10.90 -17.09 -3.05
N ASP A 190 -9.59 -17.29 -2.90
CA ASP A 190 -8.89 -17.10 -1.64
C ASP A 190 -9.09 -15.69 -1.09
N LEU A 191 -9.08 -14.66 -1.95
CA LEU A 191 -9.24 -13.25 -1.59
C LEU A 191 -10.51 -13.00 -0.77
N TYR A 192 -11.59 -13.72 -1.09
CA TYR A 192 -12.90 -13.61 -0.45
C TYR A 192 -13.22 -14.76 0.50
N SER A 193 -12.44 -15.84 0.49
CA SER A 193 -12.61 -16.94 1.42
C SER A 193 -12.24 -16.51 2.84
N ALA A 194 -13.14 -16.76 3.79
CA ALA A 194 -12.84 -16.65 5.20
C ALA A 194 -12.40 -18.04 5.67
N ASN A 195 -11.20 -18.15 6.27
CA ASN A 195 -10.72 -19.44 6.76
C ASN A 195 -11.61 -20.03 7.87
N ASN A 196 -12.44 -19.21 8.53
CA ASN A 196 -13.52 -19.57 9.46
C ASN A 196 -14.58 -18.45 9.48
N PRO A 197 -15.81 -18.69 9.97
CA PRO A 197 -16.89 -17.68 9.98
C PRO A 197 -16.57 -16.38 10.75
N GLU A 198 -15.63 -16.45 11.69
CA GLU A 198 -15.16 -15.33 12.51
C GLU A 198 -13.85 -14.70 11.99
N SER A 199 -13.23 -15.31 10.97
CA SER A 199 -11.96 -14.85 10.42
C SER A 199 -12.16 -13.75 9.39
N GLU A 200 -11.27 -12.76 9.42
CA GLU A 200 -11.16 -11.75 8.37
C GLU A 200 -10.71 -12.40 7.06
N THR A 201 -11.36 -12.03 5.96
CA THR A 201 -10.92 -12.38 4.60
C THR A 201 -9.66 -11.60 4.25
N TYR A 202 -8.87 -12.09 3.28
CA TYR A 202 -7.73 -11.34 2.78
C TYR A 202 -8.15 -9.97 2.26
N ILE A 203 -9.32 -9.82 1.63
CA ILE A 203 -9.80 -8.51 1.20
C ILE A 203 -10.06 -7.57 2.38
N SER A 204 -10.62 -8.05 3.50
CA SER A 204 -10.79 -7.19 4.68
C SER A 204 -9.45 -6.77 5.30
N LEU A 205 -8.46 -7.66 5.32
CA LEU A 205 -7.11 -7.34 5.80
C LEU A 205 -6.40 -6.34 4.88
N ILE A 206 -6.62 -6.42 3.56
CA ILE A 206 -6.09 -5.46 2.58
C ILE A 206 -6.72 -4.08 2.76
N ILE A 207 -8.02 -4.00 3.04
CA ILE A 207 -8.74 -2.72 3.20
C ILE A 207 -8.39 -2.05 4.54
N LYS A 208 -8.16 -2.82 5.61
CA LYS A 208 -7.80 -2.28 6.93
C LYS A 208 -6.39 -1.69 7.02
N ASN A 209 -5.48 -2.09 6.13
CA ASN A 209 -4.08 -1.67 6.10
C ASN A 209 -3.82 -0.46 5.18
#